data_AF-A0A6C9EI84-F1
#
_entry.id   AF-A0A6C9EI84-F1
#
_cell.length_a   1.000
_cell.length_b   1.000
_cell.length_c   1.000
_cell.angle_alpha   90.00
_cell.angle_beta   90.00
_cell.angle_gamma   90.00
#
_symmetry.space_group_name_H-M   'P 1'
#
loop_
_entity.id
_entity.type
_entity.pdbx_description
1 polymer ?
#
loop_
_entity_poly.entity_id
_entity_poly.type
_entity_poly.pdbx_seq_one_letter_code
_entity_poly.pdbx_strand_id
1 'polypeptide(L)' 'MTAVENAAVSQEELDAKAWAGFTEGNWQKDIDVRDFIQKNYTPYEGDETFLAPATEKTKHLWK' A
#
# COMPACT_ATOMS: atom_id res chain seq x y z
N MET A 1 -1.51 -28.29 -28.36
CA MET A 1 -0.80 -27.68 -27.21
C MET A 1 -1.02 -26.19 -27.29
N THR A 2 -2.10 -25.70 -26.69
CA THR A 2 -2.36 -24.26 -26.59
C THR A 2 -1.48 -23.70 -25.49
N ALA A 3 -0.44 -22.96 -25.87
CA ALA A 3 0.37 -22.19 -24.94
C ALA A 3 -0.55 -21.15 -24.29
N VAL A 4 -0.74 -21.26 -22.98
CA VAL A 4 -1.33 -20.18 -22.19
C VAL A 4 -0.26 -19.11 -22.09
N GLU A 5 -0.40 -18.03 -22.84
CA GLU A 5 0.43 -16.83 -22.73
C GLU A 5 0.18 -16.20 -21.36
N ASN A 6 1.03 -16.55 -20.40
CA ASN A 6 1.11 -15.85 -19.13
C ASN A 6 1.93 -14.58 -19.37
N ALA A 7 1.28 -13.52 -19.85
CA ALA A 7 1.87 -12.19 -19.92
C ALA A 7 2.00 -11.63 -18.49
N ALA A 8 3.06 -12.04 -17.79
CA ALA A 8 3.40 -11.47 -16.50
C ALA A 8 3.83 -10.01 -16.71
N VAL A 9 3.11 -9.10 -16.06
CA VAL A 9 3.47 -7.68 -15.97
C VAL A 9 4.90 -7.57 -15.40
N SER A 10 5.71 -6.68 -15.96
CA SER A 10 7.09 -6.48 -15.52
C SER A 10 7.14 -5.93 -14.08
N GLN A 11 8.26 -6.14 -13.40
CA GLN A 11 8.42 -5.62 -12.03
C GLN A 11 8.29 -4.09 -11.98
N GLU A 12 8.82 -3.40 -12.98
CA GLU A 12 8.74 -1.94 -13.10
C GLU A 12 7.30 -1.43 -13.22
N GLU A 13 6.45 -2.14 -13.98
CA GLU A 13 5.02 -1.83 -14.07
C GLU A 13 4.27 -2.13 -12.76
N LEU A 14 4.64 -3.19 -12.05
CA LEU A 14 4.08 -3.50 -10.73
C LEU A 14 4.44 -2.44 -9.71
N ASP A 15 5.70 -2.01 -9.67
CA ASP A 15 6.20 -0.99 -8.77
C ASP A 15 5.56 0.36 -9.08
N ALA A 16 5.52 0.78 -10.35
CA ALA A 16 4.85 2.01 -10.76
C ALA A 16 3.37 2.05 -10.36
N LYS A 17 2.67 0.91 -10.47
CA LYS A 17 1.27 0.79 -10.05
C LYS A 17 1.11 0.81 -8.53
N ALA A 18 1.95 0.09 -7.80
CA ALA A 18 1.88 0.01 -6.34
C ALA A 18 2.30 1.31 -5.65
N TRP A 19 3.20 2.07 -6.28
CA TRP A 19 3.79 3.29 -5.73
C TRP A 19 3.13 4.58 -6.22
N ALA A 20 2.08 4.46 -7.03
CA ALA A 20 1.34 5.59 -7.57
C ALA A 20 0.84 6.53 -6.46
N GLY A 21 1.23 7.80 -6.52
CA GLY A 21 0.82 8.83 -5.57
C GLY A 21 1.74 9.00 -4.37
N PHE A 22 2.76 8.16 -4.19
CA PHE A 22 3.81 8.40 -3.20
C PHE A 22 4.88 9.36 -3.71
N THR A 23 5.43 10.16 -2.79
CA THR A 23 6.59 11.02 -3.00
C THR A 23 7.85 10.19 -3.24
N GLU A 24 8.54 10.48 -4.34
CA GLU A 24 9.79 9.82 -4.73
C GLU A 24 10.90 9.98 -3.68
N GLY A 25 11.78 8.99 -3.59
CA GLY A 25 12.86 8.95 -2.61
C GLY A 25 13.85 7.81 -2.83
N ASN A 26 14.82 7.68 -1.92
CA ASN A 26 15.82 6.61 -1.96
C ASN A 26 15.18 5.22 -1.82
N TRP A 27 14.02 5.17 -1.15
CA TRP A 27 13.23 3.96 -0.93
C TRP A 27 12.80 3.23 -2.22
N GLN A 28 12.81 3.90 -3.37
CA GLN A 28 12.49 3.28 -4.67
C GLN A 28 13.67 2.51 -5.28
N LYS A 29 14.89 2.80 -4.83
CA LYS A 29 16.14 2.26 -5.39
C LYS A 29 16.81 1.27 -4.44
N ASP A 30 16.72 1.54 -3.13
CA ASP A 30 17.27 0.73 -2.06
C ASP A 30 16.21 0.45 -0.99
N ILE A 31 16.44 -0.56 -0.15
CA ILE A 31 15.57 -0.86 0.99
C ILE A 31 15.75 0.22 2.05
N ASP A 32 14.96 1.28 1.98
CA ASP A 32 14.93 2.38 2.94
C ASP A 32 13.49 2.72 3.38
N VAL A 33 12.97 1.90 4.30
CA VAL A 33 11.61 2.09 4.85
C VAL A 33 11.50 3.42 5.61
N ARG A 34 12.61 3.94 6.17
CA ARG A 34 12.60 5.20 6.91
C ARG A 34 12.35 6.38 5.98
N ASP A 35 13.05 6.44 4.84
CA ASP A 35 12.85 7.47 3.82
C ASP A 35 11.42 7.44 3.27
N PHE A 36 10.87 6.25 2.99
CA PHE A 36 9.48 6.09 2.56
C PHE A 36 8.49 6.69 3.55
N ILE A 37 8.58 6.31 4.83
CA ILE A 37 7.65 6.79 5.86
C ILE A 37 7.75 8.30 5.98
N GLN A 38 8.97 8.84 6.15
CA GLN A 38 9.17 10.28 6.36
C GLN A 38 8.64 11.14 5.21
N LYS A 39 8.68 10.64 3.97
CA LYS A 39 8.20 11.36 2.78
C LYS A 39 6.70 11.26 2.53
N ASN A 40 6.03 10.24 3.08
CA ASN A 40 4.66 9.87 2.67
C ASN A 40 3.63 9.83 3.80
N TYR A 41 4.05 9.90 5.06
CA TYR A 41 3.10 9.99 6.16
C TYR A 41 2.51 11.40 6.28
N THR A 42 1.23 11.45 6.63
CA THR A 42 0.57 12.68 7.06
C THR A 42 0.45 12.62 8.58
N PRO A 43 1.16 13.46 9.34
CA PRO A 43 0.93 13.60 10.77
C PRO A 43 -0.55 13.88 11.05
N TYR A 44 -1.13 13.15 11.99
CA TYR A 44 -2.50 13.37 12.43
C TYR A 44 -2.50 13.87 13.87
N GLU A 45 -2.92 15.12 14.05
CA GLU A 45 -3.00 15.82 15.34
C GLU A 45 -4.45 16.05 15.80
N GLY A 46 -5.42 15.44 15.11
CA GLY A 46 -6.83 15.48 15.48
C GLY A 46 -7.20 14.47 16.58
N ASP A 47 -8.49 14.15 16.68
CA ASP A 47 -9.06 13.27 17.71
C ASP A 47 -9.70 12.00 17.13
N GLU A 48 -10.33 11.20 17.97
CA GLU A 48 -10.94 9.93 17.59
C GLU A 48 -12.26 10.05 16.80
N THR A 49 -12.75 11.26 16.51
CA THR A 49 -14.10 11.45 15.94
C THR A 49 -14.28 10.87 14.54
N PHE A 50 -13.20 10.63 13.79
CA PHE A 50 -13.24 9.99 12.48
C PHE A 50 -13.34 8.45 12.53
N LEU A 51 -13.17 7.83 13.70
CA LEU A 51 -13.11 6.38 13.82
C LEU A 51 -14.44 5.72 13.42
N ALA A 52 -14.36 4.74 12.53
CA ALA A 52 -15.51 3.94 12.11
C ALA A 52 -15.72 2.73 13.06
N PRO A 53 -16.98 2.28 13.26
CA PRO A 53 -17.26 1.09 14.06
C PRO A 53 -16.87 -0.21 13.33
N ALA A 54 -16.75 -1.30 14.09
CA ALA A 54 -16.46 -2.62 13.54
C ALA A 54 -17.56 -3.12 12.58
N THR A 55 -17.14 -3.76 11.48
CA THR A 55 -18.07 -4.36 10.51
C THR A 55 -18.76 -5.60 11.05
N GLU A 56 -19.91 -5.98 10.47
CA GLU A 56 -20.60 -7.23 10.85
C GLU A 56 -19.76 -8.49 10.62
N LYS A 57 -18.96 -8.52 9.55
CA LYS A 57 -18.02 -9.62 9.28
C LYS A 57 -16.96 -9.73 10.39
N THR A 58 -16.44 -8.60 10.85
CA THR A 58 -15.48 -8.55 11.96
C THR A 58 -16.12 -9.04 13.26
N LYS A 59 -17.33 -8.57 13.58
CA LYS A 59 -18.06 -9.01 14.77
C LYS A 59 -18.37 -10.50 14.74
N HIS A 60 -18.69 -11.06 13.57
CA HIS A 60 -18.95 -12.49 13.43
C HIS A 60 -17.71 -13.34 13.68
N LEU A 61 -16.54 -12.92 13.17
CA LEU A 61 -15.28 -13.64 13.36
C LEU A 61 -14.82 -13.68 14.83
N TRP A 62 -15.20 -12.68 15.63
CA TRP A 62 -14.74 -12.51 17.01
C TRP A 62 -15.68 -13.09 18.08
N LYS A 63 -16.79 -13.73 17.67
CA LYS A 63 -17.71 -14.44 18.57
C LYS A 63 -17.19 -15.85 18.86
#